data_AF-A0A0G1N5X8-F1
#
_entry.id   AF-A0A0G1N5X8-F1
#
_cell.length_a   1.000
_cell.length_b   1.000
_cell.length_c   1.000
_cell.angle_alpha   90.00
_cell.angle_beta   90.00
_cell.angle_gamma   90.00
#
_symmetry.space_group_name_H-M   'P 1'
#
loop_
_entity.id
_entity.type
_entity.pdbx_description
1 polymer ?
#
loop_
_entity_poly.entity_id
_entity_poly.type
_entity_poly.pdbx_seq_one_letter_code
_entity_poly.pdbx_strand_id
1 'polypeptide(L)'
;MRGFTLIEVLITVAIITAVSAAGYVAFSKFKGSQAVELTMNEITAVIKDVQKRAVTQQDGKQWGLRFTNSTSTTHSYQVWSGPSYASGTISRTYYLGRGTLFGNPADDLNVDEIFSAISGKLLETRVISLINRRKDGVVGDIILTSRGAITTRKESGLVGYWHFDESTATTTYDASGFANAGTLTNGPAWQSASNCKAGTCLSFDGTNDYVNVIDSASLDITGAITVSAWVYADSYPSTYPTVVAKGNSASAWELDVKNDGTIEWEGFIGGTQRICNGGSFNLNQWVYIVLLMESVSTTAP
;
A
#
# COMPACT_ATOMS: atom_id res chain seq x y z
N MET A 1 -8.73 60.93 -5.82
CA MET A 1 -8.63 59.49 -5.51
C MET A 1 -8.64 58.75 -6.84
N ARG A 2 -7.60 57.98 -7.19
CA ARG A 2 -7.66 57.13 -8.39
C ARG A 2 -8.53 55.92 -8.04
N GLY A 3 -9.68 55.78 -8.69
CA GLY A 3 -10.56 54.62 -8.50
C GLY A 3 -9.93 53.38 -9.13
N PHE A 4 -10.23 52.21 -8.57
CA PHE A 4 -9.83 50.92 -9.16
C PHE A 4 -10.49 50.77 -10.53
N THR A 5 -9.71 50.32 -11.51
CA THR A 5 -10.22 49.96 -12.82
C THR A 5 -10.97 48.62 -12.74
N LEU A 6 -11.95 48.42 -13.63
CA LEU A 6 -12.69 47.15 -13.71
C LEU A 6 -11.73 45.95 -13.91
N ILE A 7 -10.65 46.14 -14.67
CA ILE A 7 -9.67 45.08 -14.92
C ILE A 7 -8.90 44.70 -13.65
N GLU A 8 -8.54 45.66 -12.78
CA GLU A 8 -7.91 45.38 -11.49
C GLU A 8 -8.85 44.62 -10.54
N VAL A 9 -10.14 44.96 -10.52
CA VAL A 9 -11.15 44.24 -9.74
C VAL A 9 -11.33 42.80 -10.25
N LEU A 10 -11.38 42.61 -11.57
CA LEU A 10 -11.52 41.27 -12.16
C LEU A 10 -10.28 40.41 -11.89
N ILE A 11 -9.08 40.97 -12.02
CA ILE A 11 -7.83 40.26 -11.73
C ILE A 11 -7.75 39.88 -10.25
N THR A 12 -8.09 40.79 -9.33
CA THR A 12 -8.05 40.49 -7.90
C THR A 12 -9.04 39.41 -7.50
N VAL A 13 -10.28 39.46 -8.02
CA VAL A 13 -11.27 38.39 -7.79
C VAL A 13 -10.81 37.06 -8.37
N ALA A 14 -10.25 37.04 -9.59
CA ALA A 14 -9.70 35.84 -10.21
C ALA A 14 -8.54 35.24 -9.39
N ILE A 15 -7.64 36.07 -8.87
CA ILE A 15 -6.54 35.63 -8.01
C ILE A 15 -7.08 35.08 -6.68
N ILE A 16 -7.99 35.79 -6.02
CA ILE A 16 -8.56 35.34 -4.73
C ILE A 16 -9.27 34.00 -4.89
N THR A 17 -10.06 33.83 -5.96
CA THR A 17 -10.76 32.56 -6.24
C THR A 17 -9.77 31.44 -6.53
N ALA A 18 -8.74 31.68 -7.35
CA ALA A 18 -7.70 30.68 -7.62
C ALA A 18 -6.94 30.27 -6.34
N VAL A 19 -6.53 31.24 -5.52
CA VAL A 19 -5.81 30.99 -4.26
C VAL A 19 -6.70 30.28 -3.24
N SER A 20 -7.98 30.67 -3.14
CA SER A 20 -8.94 30.01 -2.23
C SER A 20 -9.20 28.57 -2.64
N ALA A 21 -9.31 28.28 -3.94
CA ALA A 21 -9.47 26.93 -4.45
C ALA A 21 -8.22 26.08 -4.17
N ALA A 22 -7.03 26.59 -4.47
CA ALA A 22 -5.77 25.92 -4.19
C ALA A 22 -5.57 25.67 -2.68
N GLY A 23 -5.85 26.67 -1.86
CA GLY A 23 -5.79 26.59 -0.40
C GLY A 23 -6.77 25.58 0.17
N TYR A 24 -8.00 25.51 -0.37
CA TYR A 24 -8.98 24.51 0.03
C TYR A 24 -8.52 23.08 -0.26
N VAL A 25 -7.98 22.83 -1.46
CA VAL A 25 -7.46 21.50 -1.85
C VAL A 25 -6.29 21.10 -0.94
N ALA A 26 -5.34 22.01 -0.71
CA ALA A 26 -4.19 21.77 0.17
C ALA A 26 -4.64 21.46 1.61
N PHE A 27 -5.56 22.27 2.15
CA PHE A 27 -6.09 22.06 3.49
C PHE A 27 -6.88 20.75 3.62
N SER A 28 -7.67 20.39 2.59
CA SER A 28 -8.38 19.12 2.50
C SER A 28 -7.42 17.93 2.59
N LYS A 29 -6.36 17.92 1.76
CA LYS A 29 -5.36 16.85 1.75
C LYS A 29 -4.62 16.77 3.09
N PHE A 30 -4.23 17.92 3.65
CA PHE A 30 -3.61 17.99 4.97
C PHE A 30 -4.51 17.37 6.05
N LYS A 31 -5.79 17.77 6.11
CA LYS A 31 -6.74 17.23 7.09
C LYS A 31 -6.92 15.71 6.94
N GLY A 32 -6.99 15.22 5.70
CA GLY A 32 -7.06 13.78 5.41
C GLY A 32 -5.83 13.03 5.92
N SER A 33 -4.64 13.55 5.63
CA SER A 33 -3.37 12.98 6.08
C SER A 33 -3.24 12.94 7.60
N GLN A 34 -3.66 14.01 8.30
CA GLN A 34 -3.66 14.04 9.76
C GLN A 34 -4.67 13.07 10.35
N ALA A 35 -5.83 12.87 9.71
CA ALA A 35 -6.81 11.89 10.17
C ALA A 35 -6.24 10.46 10.11
N VAL A 36 -5.55 10.10 9.02
CA VAL A 36 -4.88 8.79 8.90
C VAL A 36 -3.83 8.61 9.99
N GLU A 37 -2.98 9.62 10.22
CA GLU A 37 -1.92 9.55 11.23
C GLU A 37 -2.45 9.42 12.66
N LEU A 38 -3.48 10.19 13.02
CA LEU A 38 -4.12 10.09 14.33
C LEU A 38 -4.73 8.71 14.55
N THR A 39 -5.48 8.19 13.56
CA THR A 39 -6.06 6.85 13.66
C THR A 39 -4.97 5.77 13.77
N MET A 40 -3.85 5.89 13.04
CA MET A 40 -2.73 4.97 13.19
C MET A 40 -2.16 4.98 14.61
N ASN A 41 -1.99 6.16 15.20
CA ASN A 41 -1.47 6.31 16.56
C ASN A 41 -2.42 5.71 17.60
N GLU A 42 -3.72 5.91 17.45
CA GLU A 42 -4.76 5.32 18.31
C GLU A 42 -4.73 3.79 18.24
N ILE A 43 -4.77 3.23 17.02
CA ILE A 43 -4.70 1.78 16.82
C ILE A 43 -3.38 1.22 17.36
N THR A 44 -2.26 1.88 17.08
CA THR A 44 -0.93 1.47 17.57
C THR A 44 -0.88 1.43 19.10
N ALA A 45 -1.50 2.40 19.78
CA ALA A 45 -1.58 2.40 21.24
C ALA A 45 -2.38 1.20 21.76
N VAL A 46 -3.49 0.86 21.10
CA VAL A 46 -4.30 -0.32 21.45
C VAL A 46 -3.53 -1.61 21.18
N ILE A 47 -2.81 -1.72 20.06
CA ILE A 47 -1.97 -2.89 19.75
C ILE A 47 -0.89 -3.08 20.82
N LYS A 48 -0.20 -2.00 21.22
CA LYS A 48 0.81 -2.06 22.29
C LYS A 48 0.22 -2.49 23.63
N ASP A 49 -0.99 -2.04 23.96
CA ASP A 49 -1.70 -2.49 25.15
C ASP A 49 -2.01 -3.99 25.07
N VAL A 50 -2.59 -4.48 23.96
CA VAL A 50 -2.88 -5.91 23.76
C VAL A 50 -1.62 -6.76 23.82
N GLN A 51 -0.53 -6.33 23.16
CA GLN A 51 0.77 -6.99 23.21
C GLN A 51 1.28 -7.09 24.66
N LYS A 52 1.16 -6.01 25.45
CA LYS A 52 1.52 -6.01 26.87
C LYS A 52 0.69 -7.01 27.67
N ARG A 53 -0.63 -7.05 27.46
CA ARG A 53 -1.53 -7.99 28.16
C ARG A 53 -1.20 -9.45 27.82
N ALA A 54 -0.82 -9.73 26.58
CA ALA A 54 -0.35 -11.05 26.15
C ALA A 54 0.97 -11.45 26.86
N VAL A 55 1.94 -10.53 26.92
CA VAL A 55 3.22 -10.77 27.59
C VAL A 55 3.02 -11.03 29.09
N THR A 56 2.19 -10.23 29.75
CA THR A 56 1.89 -10.41 31.18
C THR A 56 0.92 -11.56 31.45
N GLN A 57 0.43 -12.25 30.41
CA GLN A 57 -0.64 -13.24 30.50
C GLN A 57 -1.79 -12.77 31.39
N GLN A 58 -2.30 -11.56 31.14
CA GLN A 58 -3.34 -10.98 31.99
C GLN A 58 -4.53 -11.94 32.08
N ASP A 59 -4.95 -12.25 33.31
CA ASP A 59 -6.00 -13.22 33.66
C ASP A 59 -5.73 -14.65 33.17
N GLY A 60 -4.49 -15.01 32.85
CA GLY A 60 -4.12 -16.31 32.31
C GLY A 60 -4.65 -16.56 30.90
N LYS A 61 -5.02 -15.51 30.16
CA LYS A 61 -5.64 -15.60 28.84
C LYS A 61 -4.66 -15.27 27.72
N GLN A 62 -4.93 -15.84 26.54
CA GLN A 62 -4.40 -15.35 25.28
C GLN A 62 -5.17 -14.08 24.87
N TRP A 63 -4.45 -13.14 24.26
CA TRP A 63 -4.96 -11.83 23.87
C TRP A 63 -4.71 -11.58 22.39
N GLY A 64 -5.68 -10.97 21.73
CA GLY A 64 -5.60 -10.66 20.32
C GLY A 64 -6.46 -9.46 19.92
N LEU A 65 -6.32 -9.11 18.65
CA LEU A 65 -7.11 -8.11 17.97
C LEU A 65 -7.84 -8.75 16.80
N ARG A 66 -9.00 -8.20 16.45
CA ARG A 66 -9.65 -8.44 15.18
C ARG A 66 -9.84 -7.12 14.48
N PHE A 67 -9.34 -7.00 13.26
CA PHE A 67 -9.61 -5.90 12.35
C PHE A 67 -10.72 -6.33 11.39
N THR A 68 -11.77 -5.52 11.28
CA THR A 68 -12.95 -5.81 10.46
C THR A 68 -13.15 -4.66 9.48
N ASN A 69 -12.91 -4.91 8.20
CA ASN A 69 -13.23 -3.97 7.14
C ASN A 69 -14.62 -4.30 6.58
N SER A 70 -15.68 -3.68 7.09
CA SER A 70 -17.05 -3.97 6.64
C SER A 70 -17.56 -2.90 5.68
N THR A 71 -18.13 -3.31 4.55
CA THR A 71 -18.83 -2.41 3.61
C THR A 71 -20.30 -2.18 4.00
N SER A 72 -20.87 -3.09 4.80
CA SER A 72 -22.27 -3.06 5.24
C SER A 72 -22.46 -2.48 6.65
N THR A 73 -21.43 -2.52 7.49
CA THR A 73 -21.44 -1.99 8.86
C THR A 73 -20.29 -1.01 9.10
N THR A 74 -19.97 -0.68 10.35
CA THR A 74 -18.86 0.23 10.66
C THR A 74 -17.56 -0.56 10.81
N HIS A 75 -16.51 -0.13 10.11
CA HIS A 75 -15.17 -0.68 10.29
C HIS A 75 -14.75 -0.59 11.76
N SER A 76 -14.21 -1.69 12.28
CA SER A 76 -13.88 -1.80 13.69
C SER A 76 -12.58 -2.54 13.91
N TYR A 77 -11.99 -2.31 15.08
CA TYR A 77 -10.94 -3.15 15.62
C TYR A 77 -11.29 -3.52 17.06
N GLN A 78 -11.27 -4.81 17.35
CA GLN A 78 -11.81 -5.39 18.57
C GLN A 78 -10.72 -6.08 19.36
N VAL A 79 -10.59 -5.71 20.63
CA VAL A 79 -9.72 -6.40 21.58
C VAL A 79 -10.49 -7.57 22.14
N TRP A 80 -9.89 -8.76 22.08
CA TRP A 80 -10.50 -9.98 22.58
C TRP A 80 -9.49 -10.80 23.39
N SER A 81 -10.02 -11.71 24.21
CA SER A 81 -9.23 -12.66 24.99
C SER A 81 -9.89 -14.03 25.01
N GLY A 82 -9.10 -15.09 25.06
CA GLY A 82 -9.58 -16.48 25.02
C GLY A 82 -8.81 -17.32 23.99
N PRO A 83 -9.26 -18.55 23.71
CA PRO A 83 -8.55 -19.47 22.82
C PRO A 83 -8.56 -19.07 21.34
N SER A 84 -9.59 -18.35 20.91
CA SER A 84 -9.70 -17.77 19.56
C SER A 84 -10.69 -16.62 19.59
N TYR A 85 -10.75 -15.82 18.51
CA TYR A 85 -11.77 -14.77 18.41
C TYR A 85 -13.19 -15.36 18.50
N ALA A 86 -13.44 -16.48 17.81
CA ALA A 86 -14.76 -17.11 17.72
C ALA A 86 -15.29 -17.66 19.05
N SER A 87 -14.40 -18.17 19.92
CA SER A 87 -14.77 -18.70 21.25
C SER A 87 -14.39 -17.76 22.40
N GLY A 88 -13.82 -16.61 22.08
CA GLY A 88 -13.27 -15.66 23.04
C GLY A 88 -14.31 -14.68 23.58
N THR A 89 -13.85 -13.82 24.48
CA THR A 89 -14.60 -12.69 25.01
C THR A 89 -14.07 -11.40 24.40
N ILE A 90 -14.96 -10.61 23.81
CA ILE A 90 -14.65 -9.25 23.36
C ILE A 90 -14.51 -8.36 24.58
N SER A 91 -13.30 -7.84 24.82
CA SER A 91 -13.02 -6.90 25.90
C SER A 91 -13.44 -5.48 25.54
N ARG A 92 -13.24 -5.09 24.27
CA ARG A 92 -13.57 -3.75 23.79
C ARG A 92 -13.70 -3.72 22.27
N THR A 93 -14.64 -2.93 21.79
CA THR A 93 -14.79 -2.59 20.36
C THR A 93 -14.44 -1.13 20.16
N TYR A 94 -13.58 -0.87 19.18
CA TYR A 94 -13.28 0.47 18.69
C TYR A 94 -13.75 0.60 17.24
N TYR A 95 -14.10 1.80 16.83
CA TYR A 95 -14.55 2.11 15.48
C TYR A 95 -13.62 3.11 14.83
N LEU A 96 -13.40 2.97 13.52
CA LEU A 96 -12.60 3.93 12.77
C LEU A 96 -13.30 5.28 12.73
N GLY A 97 -12.51 6.35 12.81
CA GLY A 97 -13.01 7.71 12.65
C GLY A 97 -13.65 7.94 11.27
N ARG A 98 -14.53 8.95 11.17
CA ARG A 98 -15.23 9.29 9.91
C ARG A 98 -14.30 9.69 8.76
N GLY A 99 -13.03 9.99 9.03
CA GLY A 99 -12.04 10.38 8.00
C GLY A 99 -11.27 9.20 7.39
N THR A 100 -11.35 8.00 7.95
CA THR A 100 -10.46 6.88 7.60
C THR A 100 -11.24 5.62 7.28
N LEU A 101 -10.65 4.79 6.43
CA LEU A 101 -11.06 3.42 6.09
C LEU A 101 -9.87 2.48 6.27
N PHE A 102 -10.10 1.17 6.28
CA PHE A 102 -9.03 0.22 6.03
C PHE A 102 -8.69 0.22 4.53
N GLY A 103 -7.40 0.18 4.21
CA GLY A 103 -6.89 -0.28 2.91
C GLY A 103 -6.44 -1.74 2.97
N ASN A 104 -6.12 -2.24 4.16
CA ASN A 104 -5.93 -3.67 4.43
C ASN A 104 -6.38 -3.92 5.88
N PRO A 105 -7.27 -4.89 6.19
CA PRO A 105 -7.81 -5.96 5.32
C PRO A 105 -8.66 -5.46 4.15
N ALA A 106 -8.74 -6.26 3.07
CA ALA A 106 -9.63 -5.98 1.95
C ALA A 106 -11.11 -5.90 2.37
N ASP A 107 -11.94 -5.36 1.49
CA ASP A 107 -13.36 -5.12 1.76
C ASP A 107 -14.11 -6.41 2.15
N ASP A 108 -14.90 -6.32 3.22
CA ASP A 108 -15.64 -7.40 3.88
C ASP A 108 -14.79 -8.55 4.45
N LEU A 109 -13.48 -8.36 4.53
CA LEU A 109 -12.58 -9.29 5.21
C LEU A 109 -12.29 -8.87 6.66
N ASN A 110 -11.87 -9.87 7.42
CA ASN A 110 -11.43 -9.72 8.79
C ASN A 110 -10.06 -10.36 8.97
N VAL A 111 -9.22 -9.75 9.81
CA VAL A 111 -7.92 -10.31 10.19
C VAL A 111 -7.82 -10.36 11.70
N ASP A 112 -7.50 -11.55 12.21
CA ASP A 112 -7.26 -11.78 13.63
C ASP A 112 -5.74 -11.80 13.88
N GLU A 113 -5.27 -10.89 14.75
CA GLU A 113 -3.87 -10.80 15.16
C GLU A 113 -3.70 -11.30 16.59
N ILE A 114 -2.90 -12.35 16.76
CA ILE A 114 -2.74 -13.06 18.03
C ILE A 114 -1.31 -12.94 18.51
N PHE A 115 -1.13 -12.32 19.69
CA PHE A 115 0.17 -12.19 20.31
C PHE A 115 0.50 -13.44 21.13
N SER A 116 1.69 -14.00 20.90
CA SER A 116 2.23 -15.10 21.68
C SER A 116 2.37 -14.70 23.16
N ALA A 117 1.88 -15.57 24.05
CA ALA A 117 2.10 -15.41 25.49
C ALA A 117 3.61 -15.30 25.79
N ILE A 118 3.97 -14.49 26.79
CA ILE A 118 5.35 -14.23 27.21
C ILE A 118 6.17 -13.42 26.21
N SER A 119 6.22 -13.83 24.93
CA SER A 119 7.08 -13.18 23.94
C SER A 119 6.46 -11.92 23.32
N GLY A 120 5.12 -11.82 23.29
CA GLY A 120 4.41 -10.71 22.65
C GLY A 120 4.65 -10.64 21.14
N LYS A 121 5.09 -11.73 20.50
CA LYS A 121 5.38 -11.78 19.06
C LYS A 121 4.20 -12.34 18.29
N LEU A 122 4.08 -11.93 17.03
CA LEU A 122 3.20 -12.57 16.06
C LEU A 122 3.93 -13.75 15.40
N LEU A 123 3.17 -14.67 14.82
CA LEU A 123 3.71 -15.79 14.04
C LEU A 123 4.42 -15.28 12.76
N GLU A 124 3.91 -14.21 12.17
CA GLU A 124 4.41 -13.64 10.93
C GLU A 124 4.28 -12.11 10.95
N THR A 125 5.01 -11.46 10.03
CA THR A 125 4.91 -10.00 9.87
C THR A 125 3.58 -9.65 9.21
N ARG A 126 2.93 -8.61 9.69
CA ARG A 126 1.61 -8.14 9.23
C ARG A 126 1.61 -6.65 8.98
N VAL A 127 0.86 -6.24 7.97
CA VAL A 127 0.66 -4.82 7.64
C VAL A 127 -0.83 -4.53 7.65
N ILE A 128 -1.25 -3.66 8.57
CA ILE A 128 -2.61 -3.10 8.59
C ILE A 128 -2.54 -1.73 7.94
N SER A 129 -3.23 -1.54 6.84
CA SER A 129 -3.22 -0.29 6.09
C SER A 129 -4.49 0.49 6.35
N LEU A 130 -4.34 1.80 6.55
CA LEU A 130 -5.41 2.77 6.65
C LEU A 130 -5.33 3.72 5.47
N ILE A 131 -6.48 4.07 4.91
CA ILE A 131 -6.58 5.07 3.86
C ILE A 131 -7.47 6.22 4.29
N ASN A 132 -7.24 7.39 3.70
CA ASN A 132 -8.18 8.48 3.79
C ASN A 132 -9.50 8.08 3.09
N ARG A 133 -10.65 8.33 3.72
CA ARG A 133 -11.97 8.06 3.13
C ARG A 133 -12.19 8.80 1.81
N ARG A 134 -11.48 9.92 1.57
CA ARG A 134 -11.50 10.64 0.29
C ARG A 134 -10.72 9.96 -0.83
N LYS A 135 -9.96 8.89 -0.54
CA LYS A 135 -9.17 8.13 -1.51
C LYS A 135 -8.22 9.04 -2.32
N ASP A 136 -7.46 9.87 -1.60
CA ASP A 136 -6.54 10.87 -2.17
C ASP A 136 -5.08 10.38 -2.24
N GLY A 137 -4.88 9.07 -2.15
CA GLY A 137 -3.56 8.42 -2.23
C GLY A 137 -2.72 8.53 -0.96
N VAL A 138 -3.31 8.94 0.17
CA VAL A 138 -2.66 8.83 1.48
C VAL A 138 -2.94 7.46 2.07
N VAL A 139 -1.89 6.70 2.32
CA VAL A 139 -1.92 5.40 2.99
C VAL A 139 -1.04 5.47 4.24
N GLY A 140 -1.57 4.95 5.35
CA GLY A 140 -0.84 4.78 6.59
C GLY A 140 -0.77 3.31 6.95
N ASP A 141 0.44 2.77 7.08
CA ASP A 141 0.65 1.38 7.47
C ASP A 141 1.05 1.27 8.94
N ILE A 142 0.44 0.30 9.61
CA ILE A 142 0.88 -0.21 10.89
C ILE A 142 1.51 -1.58 10.64
N ILE A 143 2.82 -1.67 10.86
CA ILE A 143 3.63 -2.85 10.58
C ILE A 143 3.92 -3.56 11.90
N LEU A 144 3.42 -4.77 12.02
CA LEU A 144 3.61 -5.67 13.15
C LEU A 144 4.61 -6.75 12.73
N THR A 145 5.85 -6.62 13.17
CA THR A 145 6.89 -7.58 12.77
C THR A 145 6.78 -8.88 13.56
N SER A 146 7.15 -10.01 12.96
CA SER A 146 7.30 -11.29 13.67
C SER A 146 8.32 -11.25 14.82
N ARG A 147 9.17 -10.21 14.86
CA ARG A 147 10.11 -9.94 15.96
C ARG A 147 9.48 -9.19 17.13
N GLY A 148 8.22 -8.78 17.03
CA GLY A 148 7.47 -8.07 18.08
C GLY A 148 7.59 -6.54 18.02
N ALA A 149 8.29 -5.98 17.04
CA ALA A 149 8.30 -4.53 16.82
C ALA A 149 6.99 -4.08 16.17
N ILE A 150 6.49 -2.93 16.63
CA ILE A 150 5.30 -2.24 16.10
C ILE A 150 5.76 -0.88 15.58
N THR A 151 5.72 -0.69 14.28
CA THR A 151 6.17 0.54 13.59
C THR A 151 5.07 1.08 12.70
N THR A 152 5.08 2.38 12.43
CA THR A 152 4.14 3.01 11.50
C THR A 152 4.90 3.70 10.38
N ARG A 153 4.29 3.77 9.20
CA ARG A 153 4.74 4.62 8.09
C ARG A 153 3.55 5.25 7.41
N LYS A 154 3.77 6.39 6.76
CA LYS A 154 2.75 7.10 5.99
C LYS A 154 3.33 7.49 4.65
N GLU A 155 2.61 7.16 3.59
CA GLU A 155 2.96 7.48 2.22
C GLU A 155 1.82 8.28 1.59
N SER A 156 2.14 9.11 0.61
CA SER A 156 1.19 9.97 -0.09
C SER A 156 1.44 9.95 -1.58
N GLY A 157 0.37 10.03 -2.37
CA GLY A 157 0.45 9.96 -3.83
C GLY A 157 0.44 8.54 -4.38
N LEU A 158 0.14 7.54 -3.55
CA LEU A 158 -0.06 6.17 -4.00
C LEU A 158 -1.35 6.09 -4.83
N VAL A 159 -1.24 5.51 -6.02
CA VAL A 159 -2.39 5.23 -6.90
C VAL A 159 -2.62 3.73 -7.11
N GLY A 160 -1.72 2.90 -6.59
CA GLY A 160 -1.84 1.45 -6.59
C GLY A 160 -0.95 0.90 -5.48
N TYR A 161 -1.49 -0.01 -4.66
CA TYR A 161 -0.72 -0.66 -3.61
C TYR A 161 -1.26 -2.07 -3.35
N TRP A 162 -0.49 -3.09 -3.68
CA TRP A 162 -0.88 -4.50 -3.54
C TRP A 162 0.05 -5.19 -2.54
N HIS A 163 -0.52 -5.72 -1.45
CA HIS A 163 0.24 -6.44 -0.42
C HIS A 163 0.51 -7.90 -0.80
N PHE A 164 -0.37 -8.49 -1.62
CA PHE A 164 -0.38 -9.92 -1.92
C PHE A 164 -0.52 -10.77 -0.64
N ASP A 165 -1.45 -10.40 0.24
CA ASP A 165 -1.73 -11.11 1.50
C ASP A 165 -3.12 -11.78 1.56
N GLU A 166 -3.82 -11.91 0.42
CA GLU A 166 -5.16 -12.50 0.31
C GLU A 166 -5.19 -14.05 0.34
N SER A 167 -4.02 -14.68 0.37
CA SER A 167 -3.75 -16.11 0.58
C SER A 167 -4.34 -17.13 -0.41
N THR A 168 -5.62 -17.07 -0.78
CA THR A 168 -6.24 -18.06 -1.69
C THR A 168 -7.12 -17.43 -2.75
N ALA A 169 -7.15 -16.10 -2.83
CA ALA A 169 -7.95 -15.38 -3.80
C ALA A 169 -7.36 -15.51 -5.21
N THR A 170 -8.20 -15.36 -6.23
CA THR A 170 -7.77 -15.20 -7.63
C THR A 170 -7.54 -13.73 -8.00
N THR A 171 -7.64 -12.85 -7.01
CA THR A 171 -7.45 -11.40 -7.13
C THR A 171 -6.55 -10.90 -6.02
N THR A 172 -5.92 -9.74 -6.25
CA THR A 172 -5.25 -8.96 -5.21
C THR A 172 -5.95 -7.61 -5.06
N TYR A 173 -6.14 -7.17 -3.83
CA TYR A 173 -6.81 -5.94 -3.47
C TYR A 173 -5.86 -4.75 -3.58
N ASP A 174 -6.38 -3.62 -4.04
CA ASP A 174 -5.64 -2.36 -4.06
C ASP A 174 -5.87 -1.56 -2.76
N ALA A 175 -4.88 -1.63 -1.88
CA ALA A 175 -4.84 -0.94 -0.59
C ALA A 175 -4.62 0.59 -0.70
N SER A 176 -4.45 1.15 -1.90
CA SER A 176 -4.33 2.60 -2.09
C SER A 176 -5.68 3.33 -2.00
N GLY A 177 -6.78 2.59 -2.19
CA GLY A 177 -8.14 3.11 -2.22
C GLY A 177 -8.66 3.50 -3.62
N PHE A 178 -7.83 3.42 -4.66
CA PHE A 178 -8.20 3.74 -6.04
C PHE A 178 -8.93 2.60 -6.79
N ALA A 179 -9.10 1.45 -6.12
CA ALA A 179 -9.83 0.29 -6.63
C ALA A 179 -9.20 -0.33 -7.89
N ASN A 180 -7.87 -0.28 -7.99
CA ASN A 180 -7.10 -0.92 -9.04
C ASN A 180 -6.80 -2.39 -8.70
N ALA A 181 -7.83 -3.18 -8.35
CA ALA A 181 -7.63 -4.59 -8.01
C ALA A 181 -7.02 -5.37 -9.18
N GLY A 182 -6.11 -6.29 -8.86
CA GLY A 182 -5.44 -7.16 -9.84
C GLY A 182 -6.10 -8.53 -9.94
N THR A 183 -6.10 -9.13 -11.13
CA THR A 183 -6.54 -10.52 -11.37
C THR A 183 -5.33 -11.40 -11.65
N LEU A 184 -5.16 -12.48 -10.90
CA LEU A 184 -4.11 -13.46 -11.13
C LEU A 184 -4.42 -14.24 -12.41
N THR A 185 -3.48 -14.26 -13.36
CA THR A 185 -3.65 -14.86 -14.67
C THR A 185 -2.56 -15.90 -14.92
N ASN A 186 -2.95 -17.05 -15.47
CA ASN A 186 -2.12 -18.24 -15.76
C ASN A 186 -1.64 -19.08 -14.56
N GLY A 187 -1.86 -18.61 -13.33
CA GLY A 187 -1.71 -19.41 -12.12
C GLY A 187 -0.61 -19.01 -11.13
N PRO A 188 -0.33 -17.70 -10.87
CA PRO A 188 0.53 -17.31 -9.76
C PRO A 188 0.14 -18.03 -8.46
N ALA A 189 1.13 -18.61 -7.79
CA ALA A 189 0.90 -19.44 -6.61
C ALA A 189 1.13 -18.66 -5.33
N TRP A 190 0.14 -18.68 -4.42
CA TRP A 190 0.29 -18.13 -3.08
C TRP A 190 1.34 -18.88 -2.26
N GLN A 191 2.23 -18.13 -1.64
CA GLN A 191 3.27 -18.65 -0.76
C GLN A 191 2.90 -18.42 0.71
N SER A 192 3.30 -19.37 1.56
CA SER A 192 3.14 -19.21 3.01
C SER A 192 3.98 -18.03 3.52
N ALA A 193 3.54 -17.41 4.60
CA ALA A 193 4.22 -16.25 5.18
C ALA A 193 5.69 -16.49 5.58
N SER A 194 6.07 -17.76 5.80
CA SER A 194 7.47 -18.13 6.07
C SER A 194 8.43 -17.83 4.90
N ASN A 195 7.91 -17.80 3.67
CA ASN A 195 8.66 -17.46 2.46
C ASN A 195 8.55 -15.98 2.08
N CYS A 196 7.64 -15.24 2.72
CA CYS A 196 7.24 -13.90 2.30
C CYS A 196 7.77 -12.81 3.23
N LYS A 197 7.80 -11.58 2.74
CA LYS A 197 8.33 -10.43 3.51
C LYS A 197 7.39 -9.99 4.64
N ALA A 198 6.09 -9.99 4.36
CA ALA A 198 4.99 -9.70 5.26
C ALA A 198 3.73 -10.36 4.69
N GLY A 199 2.86 -10.89 5.54
CA GLY A 199 1.68 -11.61 5.05
C GLY A 199 2.06 -12.81 4.20
N THR A 200 1.25 -13.10 3.18
CA THR A 200 1.63 -14.00 2.10
C THR A 200 2.30 -13.22 0.96
N CYS A 201 2.56 -13.88 -0.16
CA CYS A 201 3.09 -13.28 -1.37
C CYS A 201 2.78 -14.22 -2.55
N LEU A 202 2.99 -13.74 -3.77
CA LEU A 202 2.84 -14.55 -4.99
C LEU A 202 4.20 -15.05 -5.49
N SER A 203 4.20 -16.30 -5.93
CA SER A 203 5.27 -16.89 -6.75
C SER A 203 4.80 -16.96 -8.19
N PHE A 204 5.71 -16.63 -9.11
CA PHE A 204 5.49 -16.67 -10.55
C PHE A 204 6.40 -17.74 -11.14
N ASP A 205 5.89 -18.56 -12.05
CA ASP A 205 6.63 -19.70 -12.60
C ASP A 205 7.69 -19.35 -13.65
N GLY A 206 7.80 -18.07 -14.03
CA GLY A 206 8.74 -17.58 -15.04
C GLY A 206 8.36 -17.90 -16.48
N THR A 207 7.16 -18.45 -16.73
CA THR A 207 6.69 -18.80 -18.07
C THR A 207 5.67 -17.78 -18.59
N ASN A 208 4.54 -17.64 -17.90
CA ASN A 208 3.45 -16.76 -18.34
C ASN A 208 2.54 -16.26 -17.21
N ASP A 209 2.93 -16.46 -15.95
CA ASP A 209 2.18 -15.95 -14.80
C ASP A 209 2.26 -14.43 -14.68
N TYR A 210 1.13 -13.78 -14.40
CA TYR A 210 1.11 -12.34 -14.09
C TYR A 210 -0.14 -11.94 -13.30
N VAL A 211 -0.09 -10.73 -12.74
CA VAL A 211 -1.25 -10.05 -12.17
C VAL A 211 -1.69 -8.96 -13.14
N ASN A 212 -2.91 -9.10 -13.67
CA ASN A 212 -3.49 -8.13 -14.58
C ASN A 212 -4.25 -7.06 -13.81
N VAL A 213 -3.86 -5.80 -13.95
CA VAL A 213 -4.62 -4.65 -13.44
C VAL A 213 -5.27 -3.95 -14.63
N ILE A 214 -6.59 -3.83 -14.61
CA ILE A 214 -7.33 -3.18 -15.69
C ILE A 214 -6.98 -1.69 -15.73
N ASP A 215 -6.89 -1.15 -16.94
CA ASP A 215 -6.61 0.27 -17.16
C ASP A 215 -7.62 1.18 -16.43
N SER A 216 -7.09 2.26 -15.87
CA SER A 216 -7.81 3.18 -15.00
C SER A 216 -7.15 4.55 -15.07
N ALA A 217 -7.96 5.61 -15.09
CA ALA A 217 -7.48 6.99 -15.15
C ALA A 217 -6.55 7.36 -13.97
N SER A 218 -6.68 6.67 -12.83
CA SER A 218 -5.78 6.87 -11.69
C SER A 218 -4.35 6.37 -11.93
N LEU A 219 -4.17 5.44 -12.87
CA LEU A 219 -2.88 4.88 -13.26
C LEU A 219 -2.26 5.62 -14.46
N ASP A 220 -2.95 6.59 -15.05
CA ASP A 220 -2.47 7.41 -16.17
C ASP A 220 -1.56 8.54 -15.68
N ILE A 221 -0.40 8.14 -15.17
CA ILE A 221 0.59 9.06 -14.61
C ILE A 221 1.29 9.82 -15.75
N THR A 222 1.05 11.13 -15.80
CA THR A 222 1.64 12.04 -16.80
C THR A 222 2.87 12.80 -16.28
N GLY A 223 3.10 12.75 -14.97
CA GLY A 223 4.22 13.42 -14.29
C GLY A 223 5.29 12.43 -13.82
N ALA A 224 6.01 12.83 -12.77
CA ALA A 224 6.94 11.94 -12.11
C ALA A 224 6.22 10.74 -11.49
N ILE A 225 6.84 9.57 -11.55
CA ILE A 225 6.33 8.32 -10.97
C ILE A 225 7.42 7.67 -10.12
N THR A 226 7.00 7.07 -9.02
CA THR A 226 7.82 6.12 -8.25
C THR A 226 7.15 4.77 -8.29
N VAL A 227 7.92 3.74 -8.62
CA VAL A 227 7.49 2.35 -8.59
C VAL A 227 8.41 1.62 -7.63
N SER A 228 7.83 0.83 -6.72
CA SER A 228 8.61 0.02 -5.79
C SER A 228 7.99 -1.34 -5.54
N ALA A 229 8.83 -2.33 -5.31
CA ALA A 229 8.40 -3.70 -5.06
C ALA A 229 9.42 -4.44 -4.17
N TRP A 230 8.92 -5.31 -3.31
CA TRP A 230 9.72 -6.40 -2.76
C TRP A 230 9.72 -7.56 -3.76
N VAL A 231 10.90 -8.01 -4.16
CA VAL A 231 11.08 -9.09 -5.15
C VAL A 231 12.05 -10.12 -4.58
N TYR A 232 11.73 -11.39 -4.78
CA TYR A 232 12.63 -12.51 -4.53
C TYR A 232 12.73 -13.30 -5.84
N ALA A 233 13.94 -13.52 -6.34
CA ALA A 233 14.19 -14.39 -7.49
C ALA A 233 15.19 -15.47 -7.11
N ASP A 234 14.89 -16.73 -7.46
CA ASP A 234 15.78 -17.88 -7.28
C ASP A 234 16.75 -18.07 -8.45
N SER A 235 16.43 -17.48 -9.59
CA SER A 235 17.13 -17.55 -10.86
C SER A 235 16.90 -16.26 -11.64
N TYR A 236 17.80 -15.96 -12.59
CA TYR A 236 17.55 -14.87 -13.53
C TYR A 236 16.67 -15.36 -14.69
N PRO A 237 15.68 -14.55 -15.11
CA PRO A 237 14.77 -14.94 -16.18
C PRO A 237 15.53 -15.07 -17.51
N SER A 238 15.29 -16.15 -18.23
CA SER A 238 15.78 -16.31 -19.61
C SER A 238 14.91 -15.58 -20.63
N THR A 239 13.66 -15.32 -20.27
CA THR A 239 12.61 -14.68 -21.10
C THR A 239 11.71 -13.86 -20.17
N TYR A 240 11.29 -12.66 -20.60
CA TYR A 240 10.40 -11.76 -19.83
C TYR A 240 10.95 -11.36 -18.44
N PRO A 241 11.94 -10.45 -18.38
CA PRO A 241 12.56 -10.00 -17.13
C PRO A 241 11.68 -9.08 -16.25
N THR A 242 10.44 -8.85 -16.64
CA THR A 242 9.59 -7.78 -16.13
C THR A 242 8.99 -8.09 -14.77
N VAL A 243 9.27 -7.21 -13.80
CA VAL A 243 8.64 -7.19 -12.48
C VAL A 243 7.28 -6.49 -12.56
N VAL A 244 7.22 -5.37 -13.28
CA VAL A 244 6.00 -4.58 -13.47
C VAL A 244 6.09 -3.76 -14.74
N ALA A 245 4.98 -3.67 -15.47
CA ALA A 245 4.87 -2.87 -16.68
C ALA A 245 3.53 -2.17 -16.75
N LYS A 246 3.49 -1.02 -17.41
CA LYS A 246 2.26 -0.38 -17.88
C LYS A 246 2.48 0.17 -19.26
N GLY A 247 1.51 -0.05 -20.14
CA GLY A 247 1.44 0.66 -21.41
C GLY A 247 0.74 -0.10 -22.50
N ASN A 248 1.01 0.34 -23.71
CA ASN A 248 0.58 -0.28 -24.95
C ASN A 248 1.69 -0.14 -26.00
N SER A 249 1.40 -0.54 -27.24
CA SER A 249 2.36 -0.46 -28.35
C SER A 249 2.85 0.94 -28.70
N ALA A 250 2.17 2.01 -28.26
CA ALA A 250 2.54 3.39 -28.55
C ALA A 250 3.31 4.06 -27.40
N SER A 251 3.01 3.71 -26.15
CA SER A 251 3.70 4.22 -24.98
C SER A 251 3.63 3.22 -23.83
N ALA A 252 4.80 2.86 -23.30
CA ALA A 252 4.92 1.89 -22.22
C ALA A 252 6.12 2.18 -21.34
N TRP A 253 6.12 1.63 -20.14
CA TRP A 253 7.29 1.52 -19.30
C TRP A 253 7.29 0.18 -18.58
N GLU A 254 8.49 -0.30 -18.28
CA GLU A 254 8.74 -1.58 -17.65
C GLU A 254 9.86 -1.42 -16.60
N LEU A 255 9.70 -2.10 -15.48
CA LEU A 255 10.77 -2.35 -14.52
C LEU A 255 11.17 -3.81 -14.63
N ASP A 256 12.44 -4.04 -14.93
CA ASP A 256 13.01 -5.32 -15.26
C ASP A 256 14.13 -5.74 -14.29
N VAL A 257 14.31 -7.05 -14.15
CA VAL A 257 15.55 -7.69 -13.65
C VAL A 257 16.09 -8.58 -14.76
N LYS A 258 17.15 -8.12 -15.44
CA LYS A 258 17.70 -8.80 -16.62
C LYS A 258 18.40 -10.13 -16.26
N ASN A 259 18.76 -10.88 -17.31
CA ASN A 259 19.39 -12.19 -17.19
C ASN A 259 20.80 -12.18 -16.55
N ASP A 260 21.44 -11.01 -16.48
CA ASP A 260 22.71 -10.77 -15.79
C ASP A 260 22.55 -10.14 -14.40
N GLY A 261 21.30 -9.97 -13.96
CA GLY A 261 20.94 -9.34 -12.70
C GLY A 261 20.90 -7.82 -12.73
N THR A 262 21.07 -7.16 -13.88
CA THR A 262 20.87 -5.71 -13.97
C THR A 262 19.41 -5.35 -13.70
N ILE A 263 19.16 -4.42 -12.78
CA ILE A 263 17.84 -3.79 -12.62
C ILE A 263 17.73 -2.71 -13.68
N GLU A 264 16.69 -2.74 -14.51
CA GLU A 264 16.53 -1.85 -15.65
C GLU A 264 15.15 -1.18 -15.63
N TRP A 265 15.11 0.10 -15.96
CA TRP A 265 13.87 0.78 -16.36
C TRP A 265 13.89 0.98 -17.86
N GLU A 266 12.87 0.45 -18.53
CA GLU A 266 12.66 0.59 -19.95
C GLU A 266 11.42 1.45 -20.20
N GLY A 267 11.50 2.42 -21.11
CA GLY A 267 10.39 3.29 -21.47
C GLY A 267 10.29 3.50 -22.98
N PHE A 268 9.08 3.43 -23.51
CA PHE A 268 8.75 3.68 -24.90
C PHE A 268 7.90 4.94 -25.01
N ILE A 269 8.35 5.92 -25.80
CA ILE A 269 7.60 7.14 -26.08
C ILE A 269 7.61 7.39 -27.58
N GLY A 270 6.44 7.35 -28.21
CA GLY A 270 6.33 7.53 -29.67
C GLY A 270 7.16 6.53 -30.46
N GLY A 271 7.28 5.29 -29.96
CA GLY A 271 8.10 4.23 -30.56
C GLY A 271 9.61 4.34 -30.32
N THR A 272 10.09 5.33 -29.58
CA THR A 272 11.51 5.43 -29.19
C THR A 272 11.73 4.84 -27.80
N GLN A 273 12.64 3.87 -27.71
CA GLN A 273 13.04 3.22 -26.47
C GLN A 273 14.04 4.08 -25.69
N ARG A 274 13.90 4.10 -24.37
CA ARG A 274 14.79 4.74 -23.40
C ARG A 274 15.08 3.74 -22.29
N ILE A 275 16.35 3.57 -21.95
CA ILE A 275 16.81 2.58 -20.97
C ILE A 275 17.58 3.31 -19.89
N CYS A 276 17.30 2.97 -18.63
CA CYS A 276 18.07 3.41 -17.47
C CYS A 276 18.46 2.19 -16.64
N ASN A 277 19.76 1.91 -16.59
CA ASN A 277 20.30 0.81 -15.77
C ASN A 277 20.52 1.28 -14.34
N GLY A 278 20.00 0.50 -13.41
CA GLY A 278 20.13 0.69 -11.97
C GLY A 278 21.23 -0.20 -11.37
N GLY A 279 20.98 -0.65 -10.14
CA GLY A 279 21.89 -1.56 -9.42
C GLY A 279 21.79 -3.01 -9.88
N SER A 280 22.56 -3.86 -9.21
CA SER A 280 22.51 -5.32 -9.40
C SER A 280 21.48 -5.96 -8.46
N PHE A 281 20.74 -6.93 -8.99
CA PHE A 281 19.83 -7.79 -8.26
C PHE A 281 20.54 -9.06 -7.80
N ASN A 282 20.51 -9.35 -6.50
CA ASN A 282 21.07 -10.58 -5.96
C ASN A 282 19.99 -11.65 -5.84
N LEU A 283 20.27 -12.85 -6.33
CA LEU A 283 19.38 -14.01 -6.20
C LEU A 283 19.28 -14.50 -4.76
N ASN A 284 18.23 -15.28 -4.50
CA ASN A 284 17.97 -16.01 -3.26
C ASN A 284 17.85 -15.13 -2.01
N GLN A 285 17.41 -13.89 -2.19
CA GLN A 285 17.08 -12.97 -1.10
C GLN A 285 16.01 -11.97 -1.53
N TRP A 286 15.26 -11.49 -0.55
CA TRP A 286 14.30 -10.40 -0.76
C TRP A 286 15.06 -9.08 -1.00
N VAL A 287 14.84 -8.48 -2.17
CA VAL A 287 15.36 -7.17 -2.56
C VAL A 287 14.20 -6.18 -2.63
N TYR A 288 14.38 -4.98 -2.08
CA TYR A 288 13.43 -3.88 -2.24
C TYR A 288 13.92 -2.97 -3.36
N ILE A 289 13.24 -3.00 -4.50
CA ILE A 289 13.55 -2.19 -5.67
C ILE A 289 12.72 -0.92 -5.60
N VAL A 290 13.35 0.23 -5.82
CA VAL A 290 12.69 1.53 -5.93
C VAL A 290 13.25 2.22 -7.17
N LEU A 291 12.36 2.62 -8.06
CA LEU A 291 12.71 3.43 -9.23
C LEU A 291 11.87 4.69 -9.24
N LEU A 292 12.56 5.79 -9.52
CA LEU A 292 11.98 7.11 -9.66
C LEU A 292 12.23 7.57 -11.09
N MET A 293 11.14 7.93 -11.77
CA MET A 293 11.22 8.70 -13.01
C MET A 293 10.76 10.11 -12.69
N GLU A 294 11.70 11.05 -12.66
CA GLU A 294 11.41 12.48 -12.76
C GLU A 294 11.11 12.78 -14.23
N SER A 295 10.13 13.63 -14.53
CA SER A 295 9.52 13.73 -15.87
C SER A 295 10.52 13.81 -17.03
N VAL A 296 10.11 13.30 -18.18
CA VAL A 296 10.83 13.40 -19.45
C VAL A 296 11.11 14.88 -19.76
N SER A 297 12.36 15.34 -19.62
CA SER A 297 12.74 16.58 -20.28
C SER A 297 12.60 16.33 -21.78
N THR A 298 11.81 17.16 -22.45
CA THR A 298 11.81 17.23 -23.92
C THR A 298 13.06 17.94 -24.45
N THR A 299 13.97 18.34 -23.57
CA THR A 299 15.25 18.99 -23.90
C THR A 299 16.41 18.10 -23.45
N ALA A 300 17.25 17.72 -24.42
CA ALA A 300 18.54 17.08 -24.18
C ALA A 300 19.44 17.98 -23.29
N PRO A 301 20.40 17.39 -22.55
CA PRO A 301 21.47 18.16 -21.89
C PRO A 301 22.31 18.97 -22.87
#